data_AF-A0A7X7VQY4-F1
#
_entry.id   AF-A0A7X7VQY4-F1
#
_cell.length_a   1.000
_cell.length_b   1.000
_cell.length_c   1.000
_cell.angle_alpha   90.00
_cell.angle_beta   90.00
_cell.angle_gamma   90.00
#
_symmetry.space_group_name_H-M   'P 1'
#
loop_
_entity.id
_entity.type
_entity.pdbx_description
1 polymer ?
#
loop_
_entity_poly.entity_id
_entity_poly.type
_entity_poly.pdbx_seq_one_letter_code
_entity_poly.pdbx_strand_id
1 'polypeptide(L)'
;MAQGSKVPSHGRHRILRGFAFAGLVVAVLAALSAITYPLLPTTTNGLYAPYIYGYRLMSEDSLDVFIIGDSSAQCTVAPQVMQSVSGISSYNSSSPLQTAAVSAEVTTEMFSYQNPKVVIYDVNNIFRDTSAT
;
A
#
# COMPACT_ATOMS: atom_id res chain seq x y z
N MET A 1 -13.97 -20.51 -69.45
CA MET A 1 -13.70 -19.09 -69.07
C MET A 1 -14.24 -18.86 -67.67
N ALA A 2 -13.38 -18.41 -66.76
CA ALA A 2 -13.56 -18.51 -65.32
C ALA A 2 -14.59 -17.52 -64.74
N GLN A 3 -15.54 -18.03 -63.95
CA GLN A 3 -16.37 -17.23 -63.04
C GLN A 3 -15.59 -17.02 -61.73
N GLY A 4 -15.12 -15.80 -61.49
CA GLY A 4 -14.43 -15.42 -60.26
C GLY A 4 -15.39 -15.38 -59.07
N SER A 5 -15.09 -16.18 -58.04
CA SER A 5 -15.85 -16.24 -56.79
C SER A 5 -15.78 -14.93 -56.02
N LYS A 6 -16.91 -14.25 -55.83
CA LYS A 6 -17.05 -13.18 -54.84
C LYS A 6 -16.94 -13.77 -53.44
N VAL A 7 -15.82 -13.49 -52.77
CA VAL A 7 -15.61 -13.81 -51.35
C VAL A 7 -16.64 -13.03 -50.51
N PRO A 8 -17.44 -13.69 -49.64
CA PRO A 8 -18.49 -13.02 -48.90
C PRO A 8 -17.92 -12.08 -47.83
N SER A 9 -18.29 -10.80 -47.89
CA SER A 9 -17.76 -9.69 -47.06
C SER A 9 -18.24 -9.68 -45.59
N HIS A 10 -19.02 -10.68 -45.17
CA HIS A 10 -19.71 -10.70 -43.88
C HIS A 10 -18.80 -10.86 -42.63
N GLY A 11 -17.56 -11.34 -42.81
CA GLY A 11 -16.60 -11.53 -41.70
C GLY A 11 -15.80 -10.27 -41.33
N ARG A 12 -15.61 -9.35 -42.28
CA ARG A 12 -14.76 -8.15 -42.10
C ARG A 12 -15.37 -7.17 -41.09
N HIS A 13 -16.68 -7.00 -41.11
CA HIS A 13 -17.39 -6.14 -40.17
C HIS A 13 -17.41 -6.69 -38.74
N ARG A 14 -17.39 -8.02 -38.55
CA ARG A 14 -17.31 -8.63 -37.21
C ARG A 14 -15.92 -8.48 -36.61
N ILE A 15 -14.88 -8.71 -37.42
CA ILE A 15 -13.49 -8.51 -37.01
C ILE A 15 -13.24 -7.02 -36.70
N LEU A 16 -13.73 -6.11 -37.54
CA LEU A 16 -13.60 -4.66 -37.32
C LEU A 16 -14.33 -4.19 -36.04
N ARG A 17 -15.53 -4.72 -35.77
CA ARG A 17 -16.25 -4.46 -34.51
C ARG A 17 -15.53 -5.03 -33.29
N GLY A 18 -14.85 -6.16 -33.44
CA GLY A 18 -13.99 -6.74 -32.40
C GLY A 18 -12.83 -5.82 -32.04
N PHE A 19 -12.10 -5.29 -33.03
CA PHE A 19 -11.04 -4.31 -32.79
C PHE A 19 -11.57 -3.00 -32.21
N ALA A 20 -12.72 -2.52 -32.68
CA ALA A 20 -13.36 -1.33 -32.12
C ALA A 20 -13.77 -1.52 -30.65
N PHE A 21 -14.32 -2.69 -30.30
CA PHE A 21 -14.66 -3.04 -28.92
C PHE A 21 -13.41 -3.17 -28.05
N ALA A 22 -12.36 -3.84 -28.52
CA ALA A 22 -11.10 -3.94 -27.79
C ALA A 22 -10.47 -2.56 -27.56
N GLY A 23 -10.48 -1.69 -28.57
CA GLY A 23 -10.03 -0.30 -28.44
C GLY A 23 -10.84 0.50 -27.42
N LEU A 24 -12.17 0.35 -27.42
CA LEU A 24 -13.04 0.95 -26.41
C LEU A 24 -12.69 0.47 -25.00
N VAL A 25 -12.50 -0.85 -24.82
CA VAL A 25 -12.13 -1.43 -23.53
C VAL A 25 -10.79 -0.88 -23.06
N VAL A 26 -9.77 -0.82 -23.92
CA VAL A 26 -8.47 -0.23 -23.58
C VAL A 26 -8.60 1.25 -23.22
N ALA A 27 -9.42 2.02 -23.94
CA ALA A 27 -9.65 3.43 -23.65
C ALA A 27 -10.36 3.63 -22.30
N VAL A 28 -11.36 2.80 -21.99
CA VAL A 28 -12.06 2.82 -20.70
C VAL A 28 -11.10 2.43 -19.57
N LEU A 29 -10.28 1.40 -19.75
CA LEU A 29 -9.26 1.01 -18.78
C LEU A 29 -8.20 2.10 -18.57
N ALA A 30 -7.78 2.79 -19.64
CA ALA A 30 -6.83 3.89 -19.55
C ALA A 30 -7.42 5.10 -18.82
N ALA A 31 -8.69 5.44 -19.08
CA ALA A 31 -9.40 6.53 -18.39
C ALA A 31 -9.63 6.19 -16.91
N LEU A 32 -10.08 4.97 -16.60
CA LEU A 32 -10.22 4.49 -15.23
C LEU A 32 -8.87 4.47 -14.52
N SER A 33 -7.81 4.00 -15.18
CA SER A 33 -6.44 4.05 -14.65
C SER A 33 -6.03 5.50 -14.36
N ALA A 34 -6.21 6.44 -15.29
CA ALA A 34 -5.86 7.85 -15.07
C ALA A 34 -6.66 8.52 -13.93
N ILE A 35 -7.88 8.04 -13.64
CA ILE A 35 -8.71 8.52 -12.52
C ILE A 35 -8.33 7.82 -11.21
N THR A 36 -7.96 6.55 -11.23
CA THR A 36 -7.62 5.77 -10.02
C THR A 36 -6.16 5.88 -9.61
N TYR A 37 -5.23 6.11 -10.54
CA TYR A 37 -3.82 6.37 -10.27
C TYR A 37 -3.59 7.58 -9.33
N PRO A 38 -4.34 8.70 -9.43
CA PRO A 38 -4.27 9.78 -8.44
C PRO A 38 -5.06 9.50 -7.14
N LEU A 39 -5.85 8.42 -7.08
CA LEU A 39 -6.61 8.01 -5.88
C LEU A 39 -5.89 6.92 -5.06
N LEU A 40 -4.99 6.16 -5.68
CA LEU A 40 -3.96 5.45 -4.96
C LEU A 40 -2.97 6.51 -4.45
N PRO A 41 -2.62 6.52 -3.15
CA PRO A 41 -1.68 7.50 -2.63
C PRO A 41 -0.36 7.43 -3.43
N THR A 42 -0.18 8.38 -4.34
CA THR A 42 1.09 8.70 -5.01
C THR A 42 2.18 9.07 -4.01
N THR A 43 1.82 9.18 -2.73
CA THR A 43 2.70 9.46 -1.61
C THR A 43 3.53 8.28 -1.19
N THR A 44 3.41 7.06 -1.71
CA THR A 44 4.40 6.03 -1.32
C THR A 44 5.81 6.38 -1.80
N ASN A 45 6.01 7.30 -2.76
CA ASN A 45 7.35 7.76 -3.23
C ASN A 45 8.33 6.60 -3.54
N GLY A 46 7.83 5.42 -3.94
CA GLY A 46 8.65 4.23 -4.15
C GLY A 46 8.98 3.42 -2.89
N LEU A 47 8.38 3.74 -1.73
CA LEU A 47 8.50 2.98 -0.50
C LEU A 47 7.86 1.60 -0.65
N TYR A 48 8.69 0.58 -0.46
CA TYR A 48 8.24 -0.76 -0.14
C TYR A 48 7.51 -0.73 1.22
N ALA A 49 6.36 -1.41 1.36
CA ALA A 49 5.57 -1.50 2.60
C ALA A 49 5.27 -0.14 3.29
N PRO A 50 4.46 0.75 2.67
CA PRO A 50 4.22 2.10 3.17
C PRO A 50 3.50 2.16 4.53
N TYR A 51 2.82 1.10 4.96
CA TYR A 51 2.22 1.02 6.29
C TYR A 51 3.27 0.86 7.40
N ILE A 52 4.43 0.27 7.11
CA ILE A 52 5.57 0.20 8.04
C ILE A 52 6.36 1.50 7.97
N TYR A 53 6.73 1.93 6.76
CA TYR A 53 7.74 2.98 6.55
C TYR A 53 7.19 4.38 6.23
N GLY A 54 5.87 4.59 6.35
CA GLY A 54 5.24 5.88 6.05
C GLY A 54 5.77 7.03 6.89
N TYR A 55 6.33 6.76 8.07
CA TYR A 55 6.99 7.75 8.93
C TYR A 55 8.16 8.48 8.25
N ARG A 56 8.80 7.88 7.23
CA ARG A 56 9.90 8.50 6.47
C ARG A 56 9.46 9.72 5.67
N LEU A 57 8.17 9.84 5.40
CA LEU A 57 7.58 10.90 4.58
C LEU A 57 6.93 12.00 5.41
N MET A 58 6.84 11.77 6.73
CA MET A 58 6.37 12.78 7.66
C MET A 58 7.46 13.82 7.84
N SER A 59 7.08 15.01 8.30
CA SER A 59 8.06 16.02 8.74
C SER A 59 8.98 15.42 9.80
N GLU A 60 10.27 15.71 9.72
CA GLU A 60 11.25 15.29 10.73
C GLU A 60 10.80 15.73 12.12
N ASP A 61 11.02 14.86 13.11
CA ASP A 61 10.71 15.09 14.54
C ASP A 61 9.27 15.55 14.83
N SER A 62 8.31 15.11 14.01
CA SER A 62 6.90 15.47 14.18
C SER A 62 6.10 14.45 15.00
N LEU A 63 6.67 13.30 15.34
CA LEU A 63 6.03 12.26 16.13
C LEU A 63 6.37 12.38 17.62
N ASP A 64 5.36 12.33 18.48
CA ASP A 64 5.54 12.20 19.93
C ASP A 64 5.67 10.73 20.35
N VAL A 65 4.94 9.84 19.68
CA VAL A 65 4.85 8.41 20.01
C VAL A 65 5.04 7.54 18.78
N PHE A 66 5.86 6.51 18.89
CA PHE A 66 6.06 5.52 17.84
C PHE A 66 5.68 4.12 18.33
N ILE A 67 4.82 3.42 17.59
CA ILE A 67 4.30 2.10 17.97
C ILE A 67 4.81 1.03 17.02
N ILE A 68 5.27 -0.08 17.58
CA ILE A 68 5.91 -1.19 16.86
C ILE A 68 5.34 -2.51 17.37
N GLY A 69 5.05 -3.43 16.45
CA GLY A 69 4.51 -4.73 16.81
C GLY A 69 3.94 -5.52 15.65
N ASP A 70 3.17 -6.56 15.99
CA ASP A 70 2.51 -7.39 14.99
C ASP A 70 1.04 -6.98 14.75
N SER A 71 0.22 -7.90 14.25
CA SER A 71 -1.24 -7.71 14.10
C SER A 71 -1.94 -7.23 15.38
N SER A 72 -1.43 -7.58 16.56
CA SER A 72 -2.04 -7.20 17.84
C SER A 72 -1.89 -5.70 18.09
N ALA A 73 -0.69 -5.13 17.96
CA ALA A 73 -0.49 -3.69 18.04
C ALA A 73 -1.14 -2.94 16.87
N GLN A 74 -1.13 -3.52 15.67
CA GLN A 74 -1.80 -2.94 14.51
C GLN A 74 -3.30 -2.71 14.75
N CYS A 75 -3.98 -3.69 15.36
CA CYS A 75 -5.42 -3.61 15.63
C CYS A 75 -5.76 -2.87 16.93
N THR A 76 -4.82 -2.73 17.86
CA THR A 76 -5.06 -2.12 19.18
C THR A 76 -4.89 -0.60 19.16
N VAL A 77 -3.88 -0.10 18.45
CA VAL A 77 -3.52 1.34 18.51
C VAL A 77 -3.91 2.04 17.22
N ALA A 78 -4.81 3.02 17.34
CA ALA A 78 -5.24 3.88 16.24
C ALA A 78 -4.64 5.31 16.42
N PRO A 79 -3.60 5.68 15.66
CA PRO A 79 -2.97 7.01 15.75
C PRO A 79 -3.93 8.18 15.57
N GLN A 80 -4.95 8.01 14.72
CA GLN A 80 -5.97 9.03 14.46
C GLN A 80 -6.80 9.34 15.71
N VAL A 81 -7.05 8.33 16.55
CA VAL A 81 -7.75 8.51 17.83
C VAL A 81 -6.85 9.24 18.82
N MET A 82 -5.57 8.89 18.91
CA MET A 82 -4.60 9.61 19.75
C MET A 82 -4.50 11.09 19.34
N GLN A 83 -4.41 11.37 18.05
CA GLN A 83 -4.37 12.75 17.57
C GLN A 83 -5.66 13.52 17.85
N SER A 84 -6.83 12.93 17.57
CA SER A 84 -8.12 13.62 17.72
C SER A 84 -8.56 13.82 19.18
N VAL A 85 -8.19 12.89 20.08
CA VAL A 85 -8.62 12.93 21.48
C VAL A 85 -7.62 13.66 22.38
N SER A 86 -6.33 13.41 22.20
CA SER A 86 -5.27 13.95 23.08
C SER A 86 -4.28 14.88 22.39
N GLY A 87 -4.40 15.07 21.07
CA GLY A 87 -3.46 15.89 20.31
C GLY A 87 -2.08 15.26 20.12
N ILE A 88 -1.91 13.99 20.49
CA ILE A 88 -0.63 13.28 20.45
C ILE A 88 -0.36 12.80 19.03
N SER A 89 0.71 13.33 18.44
CA SER A 89 1.19 12.88 17.13
C SER A 89 1.83 11.51 17.25
N SER A 90 1.31 10.53 16.51
CA SER A 90 1.76 9.15 16.64
C SER A 90 1.76 8.42 15.31
N TYR A 91 2.57 7.36 15.24
CA TYR A 91 2.64 6.48 14.08
C TYR A 91 2.67 5.02 14.51
N ASN A 92 1.81 4.19 13.90
CA ASN A 92 1.78 2.76 14.14
C ASN A 92 2.46 2.03 12.98
N SER A 93 3.71 1.60 13.21
CA SER A 93 4.56 0.87 12.25
C SER A 93 4.42 -0.66 12.39
N SER A 94 3.29 -1.12 12.94
CA SER A 94 3.02 -2.55 13.13
C SER A 94 2.44 -3.19 11.87
N SER A 95 2.72 -4.48 11.68
CA SER A 95 2.22 -5.25 10.55
C SER A 95 1.88 -6.71 10.88
N PRO A 96 0.98 -7.37 10.14
CA PRO A 96 0.65 -8.76 10.40
C PRO A 96 1.90 -9.64 10.35
N LEU A 97 2.08 -10.48 11.37
CA LEU A 97 3.24 -11.39 11.49
C LEU A 97 4.60 -10.70 11.43
N GLN A 98 4.68 -9.40 11.75
CA GLN A 98 5.96 -8.73 11.91
C GLN A 98 6.85 -9.54 12.85
N THR A 99 8.11 -9.74 12.48
CA THR A 99 9.08 -10.46 13.32
C THR A 99 9.80 -9.48 14.24
N ALA A 100 10.36 -9.98 15.34
CA ALA A 100 11.20 -9.17 16.23
C ALA A 100 12.40 -8.53 15.47
N ALA A 101 12.95 -9.23 14.47
CA ALA A 101 14.05 -8.72 13.65
C ALA A 101 13.63 -7.49 12.82
N VAL A 102 12.47 -7.55 12.16
CA VAL A 102 11.93 -6.41 11.41
C VAL A 102 11.63 -5.25 12.36
N SER A 103 11.04 -5.52 13.53
CA SER A 103 10.78 -4.49 14.54
C SER A 103 12.05 -3.79 15.02
N ALA A 104 13.13 -4.54 15.25
CA ALA A 104 14.43 -3.99 15.65
C ALA A 104 15.06 -3.12 14.55
N GLU A 105 14.98 -3.57 13.28
CA GLU A 105 15.43 -2.81 12.12
C GLU A 105 14.67 -1.50 11.99
N VAL A 106 13.33 -1.55 11.98
CA VAL A 106 12.45 -0.38 11.91
C VAL A 106 12.72 0.59 13.05
N THR A 107 12.95 0.10 14.26
CA THR A 107 13.25 0.97 15.41
C THR A 107 14.55 1.72 15.25
N THR A 108 15.60 0.99 14.86
CA THR A 108 16.93 1.56 14.67
C THR A 108 16.88 2.61 13.57
N GLU A 109 16.18 2.30 12.49
CA GLU A 109 16.02 3.19 11.36
C GLU A 109 15.15 4.42 11.67
N MET A 110 14.07 4.24 12.45
CA MET A 110 13.13 5.30 12.82
C MET A 110 13.85 6.49 13.49
N PHE A 111 14.85 6.22 14.32
CA PHE A 111 15.67 7.28 14.95
C PHE A 111 16.48 8.13 13.97
N SER A 112 16.60 7.73 12.70
CA SER A 112 17.21 8.57 11.65
C SER A 112 16.24 9.59 11.05
N TYR A 113 14.93 9.46 11.31
CA TYR A 113 13.88 10.31 10.74
C TYR A 113 13.07 11.04 11.82
N GLN A 114 12.95 10.44 13.01
CA GLN A 114 12.06 10.89 14.07
C GLN A 114 12.72 10.69 15.44
N ASN A 115 12.49 11.63 16.35
CA ASN A 115 12.90 11.53 17.75
C ASN A 115 11.68 11.52 18.70
N PRO A 116 10.89 10.43 18.71
CA PRO A 116 9.70 10.34 19.55
C PRO A 116 10.06 10.30 21.04
N LYS A 117 9.18 10.86 21.88
CA LYS A 117 9.32 10.86 23.34
C LYS A 117 9.06 9.47 23.93
N VAL A 118 8.23 8.68 23.27
CA VAL A 118 7.83 7.34 23.73
C VAL A 118 7.84 6.38 22.56
N VAL A 119 8.43 5.20 22.77
CA VAL A 119 8.31 4.06 21.86
C VAL A 119 7.51 2.97 22.55
N ILE A 120 6.42 2.53 21.94
CA ILE A 120 5.55 1.45 22.43
C ILE A 120 5.87 0.18 21.65
N TYR A 121 6.20 -0.87 22.38
CA TYR A 121 6.51 -2.17 21.82
C TYR A 121 5.46 -3.20 22.20
N ASP A 122 4.96 -3.90 21.20
CA ASP A 122 4.17 -5.11 21.38
C ASP A 122 5.05 -6.24 21.94
N VAL A 123 4.68 -6.73 23.12
CA VAL A 123 5.38 -7.83 23.78
C VAL A 123 5.22 -9.16 23.05
N ASN A 124 4.10 -9.40 22.37
CA ASN A 124 3.90 -10.63 21.61
C ASN A 124 4.84 -10.70 20.41
N ASN A 125 5.16 -9.55 19.83
CA ASN A 125 6.14 -9.43 18.76
C ASN A 125 7.57 -9.75 19.23
N ILE A 126 7.92 -9.40 20.47
CA ILE A 126 9.25 -9.65 21.06
C ILE A 126 9.42 -11.11 21.49
N PHE A 127 8.43 -11.67 22.20
CA PHE A 127 8.52 -12.98 22.84
C PHE A 127 7.81 -14.08 22.06
N ARG A 128 7.59 -13.89 20.76
CA ARG A 128 6.87 -14.86 19.93
C ARG A 128 7.60 -16.20 19.95
N ASP A 129 6.89 -17.25 20.33
CA ASP A 129 7.43 -18.60 20.25
C ASP A 129 7.52 -19.03 18.78
N THR A 130 8.74 -19.15 18.27
CA THR A 130 9.02 -19.58 16.90
C THR A 130 9.00 -21.10 16.73
N SER A 131 8.72 -21.86 17.80
CA SER A 131 8.68 -23.32 17.78
C SER A 131 7.29 -23.92 17.52
N ALA A 132 6.24 -23.09 17.47
CA ALA A 132 4.84 -23.52 17.32
C ALA A 132 4.33 -23.55 15.85
N THR A 133 5.23 -23.52 14.87
CA THR A 133 4.96 -23.69 13.43
C THR A 133 6.02 -24.58 12.80
#